data_AF-A0A5K1HJV2-F1
#
_entry.id   AF-A0A5K1HJV2-F1
#
_cell.length_a   1.000
_cell.length_b   1.000
_cell.length_c   1.000
_cell.angle_alpha   90.00
_cell.angle_beta   90.00
_cell.angle_gamma   90.00
#
_symmetry.space_group_name_H-M   'P 1'
#
loop_
_entity.id
_entity.type
_entity.pdbx_description
1 polymer ?
#
loop_
_entity_poly.entity_id
_entity_poly.type
_entity_poly.pdbx_seq_one_letter_code
_entity_poly.pdbx_strand_id
1 'polypeptide(L)'
;MFLNKYKNKRRLGKGAYGDVYLVEDEKGQQLALKLISVRMIENEPHLREYLDGEIECMKTMNSPNIIKLYDVAEDDTSIYLVLEYCDGGDLINYQAKLANRVFSLPKATEVLAEVIIGLEQLHQEGYLHRDIKSQNVLIKNENGKEVRL
;
A
#
# COMPACT_ATOMS: atom_id res chain seq x y z
N MET A 1 20.41 -12.61 4.83
CA MET A 1 19.92 -11.21 4.67
C MET A 1 18.46 -11.27 4.23
N PHE A 2 17.57 -10.52 4.89
CA PHE A 2 16.12 -10.52 4.62
C PHE A 2 15.78 -10.37 3.13
N LEU A 3 16.49 -9.47 2.44
CA LEU A 3 16.30 -9.17 1.02
C LEU A 3 16.64 -10.33 0.07
N ASN A 4 17.42 -11.32 0.49
CA ASN A 4 17.82 -12.44 -0.39
C ASN A 4 16.63 -13.33 -0.78
N LYS A 5 15.53 -13.27 -0.02
CA LYS A 5 14.27 -13.98 -0.31
C LYS A 5 13.51 -13.40 -1.50
N TYR A 6 13.86 -12.18 -1.93
CA TYR A 6 13.13 -11.41 -2.92
C TYR A 6 13.99 -11.12 -4.15
N LYS A 7 13.46 -11.43 -5.34
CA LYS A 7 14.13 -11.31 -6.63
C LYS A 7 13.43 -10.29 -7.52
N ASN A 8 13.99 -10.06 -8.72
CA ASN A 8 13.38 -9.25 -9.78
C ASN A 8 12.99 -7.82 -9.35
N LYS A 9 13.86 -7.16 -8.57
CA LYS A 9 13.60 -5.84 -7.99
C LYS A 9 13.48 -4.75 -9.06
N ARG A 10 12.27 -4.24 -9.27
CA ARG A 10 11.98 -3.10 -10.17
C ARG A 10 11.36 -1.96 -9.37
N ARG A 11 11.89 -0.74 -9.50
CA ARG A 11 11.34 0.43 -8.79
C ARG A 11 9.93 0.75 -9.31
N LEU A 12 8.97 0.86 -8.40
CA LEU A 12 7.60 1.28 -8.70
C LEU A 12 7.42 2.79 -8.50
N GLY A 13 8.06 3.35 -7.48
CA GLY A 13 7.96 4.77 -7.18
C GLY A 13 8.61 5.16 -5.86
N LYS A 14 8.26 6.36 -5.38
CA LYS A 14 8.68 6.90 -4.09
C LYS A 14 7.45 7.25 -3.27
N GLY A 15 7.32 6.65 -2.09
CA GLY A 15 6.32 7.01 -1.09
C GLY A 15 6.80 8.16 -0.19
N ALA A 16 5.99 8.52 0.80
CA ALA A 16 6.30 9.61 1.73
C ALA A 16 7.64 9.44 2.47
N TYR A 17 7.98 8.19 2.82
CA TYR A 17 9.11 7.88 3.70
C TYR A 17 10.22 7.03 3.04
N GLY A 18 10.10 6.77 1.74
CA GLY A 18 11.14 6.05 0.99
C GLY A 18 10.67 5.40 -0.31
N ASP A 19 11.44 4.46 -0.82
CA ASP A 19 11.24 3.86 -2.14
C ASP A 19 10.37 2.61 -2.10
N VAL A 20 9.59 2.39 -3.15
CA VAL A 20 8.76 1.20 -3.32
C VAL A 20 9.23 0.43 -4.55
N TYR A 21 9.41 -0.89 -4.40
CA TYR A 21 9.85 -1.78 -5.46
C TYR A 21 8.86 -2.93 -5.64
N LEU A 22 8.64 -3.33 -6.89
CA LEU A 22 8.09 -4.63 -7.23
C LEU A 22 9.19 -5.66 -7.02
N VAL A 23 8.88 -6.71 -6.31
CA VAL A 23 9.74 -7.87 -6.09
C VAL A 23 8.96 -9.16 -6.28
N GLU A 24 9.68 -10.26 -6.40
CA GLU A 24 9.12 -11.61 -6.52
C GLU A 24 9.66 -12.49 -5.40
N ASP A 25 8.80 -13.22 -4.71
CA ASP A 25 9.23 -14.18 -3.68
C ASP A 25 9.77 -15.49 -4.30
N GLU A 26 10.17 -16.45 -3.46
CA GLU A 26 10.70 -17.74 -3.92
C GLU A 26 9.68 -18.60 -4.69
N LYS A 27 8.38 -18.30 -4.56
CA LYS A 27 7.28 -19.01 -5.22
C LYS A 27 6.84 -18.34 -6.52
N GLY A 28 7.45 -17.21 -6.89
CA GLY A 28 7.05 -16.44 -8.06
C GLY A 28 5.94 -15.42 -7.80
N GLN A 29 5.55 -15.21 -6.53
CA GLN A 29 4.51 -14.24 -6.19
C GLN A 29 5.06 -12.82 -6.25
N GLN A 30 4.36 -11.95 -6.98
CA GLN A 30 4.66 -10.52 -7.04
C GLN A 30 4.19 -9.78 -5.79
N LEU A 31 5.10 -8.99 -5.21
CA LEU A 31 4.91 -8.25 -3.95
C LEU A 31 5.47 -6.83 -4.08
N ALA A 32 4.97 -5.91 -3.26
CA ALA A 32 5.50 -4.56 -3.14
C ALA A 32 6.41 -4.46 -1.90
N LEU A 33 7.67 -4.11 -2.10
CA LEU A 33 8.65 -3.90 -1.03
C LEU A 33 8.83 -2.39 -0.82
N LYS A 34 8.31 -1.86 0.29
CA LYS A 34 8.46 -0.46 0.72
C LYS A 34 9.65 -0.38 1.68
N LEU A 35 10.64 0.44 1.34
CA LEU A 35 11.83 0.70 2.15
C LEU A 35 11.66 2.06 2.80
N ILE A 36 11.81 2.12 4.12
CA ILE A 36 11.72 3.35 4.91
C ILE A 36 13.07 3.56 5.60
N SER A 37 13.64 4.75 5.46
CA SER A 37 14.95 5.06 6.03
C SER A 37 14.88 5.17 7.56
N VAL A 38 15.63 4.34 8.28
CA VAL A 38 15.72 4.39 9.76
C VAL A 38 16.17 5.77 10.20
N ARG A 39 17.22 6.32 9.57
CA ARG A 39 17.72 7.67 9.86
C ARG A 39 16.65 8.75 9.70
N MET A 40 15.73 8.61 8.75
CA MET A 40 14.64 9.59 8.58
C MET A 40 13.66 9.53 9.76
N ILE A 41 13.32 8.31 10.19
CA ILE A 41 12.41 8.06 11.30
C ILE A 41 13.01 8.50 12.66
N GLU A 42 14.30 8.23 12.89
CA GLU A 42 14.98 8.62 14.14
C GLU A 42 15.06 10.14 14.34
N ASN A 43 15.11 10.92 13.25
CA ASN A 43 15.12 12.38 13.34
C ASN A 43 13.74 12.98 13.63
N GLU A 44 12.66 12.21 13.47
CA GLU A 44 11.28 12.66 13.70
C GLU A 44 10.51 11.60 14.51
N PRO A 45 10.57 11.62 15.86
CA PRO A 45 10.00 10.57 16.71
C PRO A 45 8.52 10.27 16.45
N HIS A 46 7.74 11.28 16.08
CA HIS A 46 6.33 11.09 15.70
C HIS A 46 6.16 10.15 14.50
N LEU A 47 7.09 10.15 13.54
CA LEU A 47 7.04 9.24 12.39
C LEU A 47 7.20 7.78 12.80
N ARG A 48 8.01 7.48 13.82
CA ARG A 48 8.14 6.11 14.34
C ARG A 48 6.81 5.62 14.90
N GLU A 49 6.19 6.44 15.74
CA GLU A 49 4.89 6.12 16.34
C GLU A 49 3.80 5.93 15.27
N TYR A 50 3.76 6.80 14.25
CA TYR A 50 2.83 6.64 13.12
C TYR A 50 3.07 5.35 12.33
N LEU A 51 4.34 5.02 12.04
CA LEU A 51 4.70 3.82 11.30
C LEU A 51 4.37 2.54 12.08
N ASP A 52 4.70 2.51 13.37
CA ASP A 52 4.38 1.37 14.23
C ASP A 52 2.86 1.18 14.31
N GLY A 53 2.08 2.27 14.40
CA GLY A 53 0.62 2.23 14.31
C GLY A 53 0.08 1.73 12.96
N GLU A 54 0.69 2.13 11.84
CA GLU A 54 0.34 1.64 10.49
C GLU A 54 0.59 0.12 10.39
N ILE A 55 1.73 -0.35 10.89
CA ILE A 55 2.10 -1.77 10.91
C ILE A 55 1.14 -2.58 11.77
N GLU A 56 0.82 -2.13 12.99
CA GLU A 56 -0.10 -2.84 13.88
C GLU A 56 -1.53 -2.87 13.32
N CYS A 57 -1.99 -1.78 12.70
CA CYS A 57 -3.23 -1.77 11.94
C CYS A 57 -3.22 -2.85 10.85
N MET A 58 -2.22 -2.85 9.96
CA MET A 58 -2.16 -3.83 8.88
C MET A 58 -2.03 -5.29 9.35
N LYS A 59 -1.40 -5.55 10.51
CA LYS A 59 -1.31 -6.90 11.09
C LYS A 59 -2.64 -7.43 11.61
N THR A 60 -3.52 -6.54 12.11
CA THR A 60 -4.82 -6.92 12.66
C THR A 60 -5.91 -7.03 11.59
N MET A 61 -5.72 -6.35 10.46
CA MET A 61 -6.67 -6.35 9.36
C MET A 61 -6.59 -7.61 8.51
N ASN A 62 -7.74 -8.27 8.32
CA ASN A 62 -7.91 -9.31 7.31
C ASN A 62 -9.13 -8.99 6.44
N SER A 63 -8.91 -8.17 5.44
CA SER A 63 -9.96 -7.66 4.56
C SER A 63 -9.52 -7.65 3.10
N PRO A 64 -10.43 -7.92 2.15
CA PRO A 64 -10.18 -7.70 0.74
C PRO A 64 -10.07 -6.21 0.35
N ASN A 65 -10.42 -5.25 1.21
CA ASN A 65 -10.38 -3.81 0.89
C ASN A 65 -9.25 -3.05 1.58
N ILE A 66 -8.42 -3.75 2.36
CA ILE A 66 -7.23 -3.19 3.04
C ILE A 66 -5.99 -3.88 2.51
N ILE A 67 -4.94 -3.10 2.25
CA ILE A 67 -3.68 -3.62 1.75
C ILE A 67 -3.10 -4.65 2.73
N LYS A 68 -2.74 -5.82 2.21
CA LYS A 68 -2.18 -6.88 3.06
C LYS A 68 -0.69 -6.66 3.32
N LEU A 69 -0.31 -6.72 4.59
CA LEU A 69 1.07 -6.83 5.04
C LEU A 69 1.46 -8.30 5.17
N TYR A 70 2.48 -8.73 4.43
CA TYR A 70 2.98 -10.11 4.44
C TYR A 70 4.14 -10.31 5.41
N ASP A 71 5.07 -9.37 5.48
CA ASP A 71 6.27 -9.48 6.32
C ASP A 71 6.83 -8.09 6.66
N VAL A 72 7.54 -8.01 7.78
CA VAL A 72 8.23 -6.80 8.25
C VAL A 72 9.63 -7.18 8.72
N ALA A 73 10.61 -6.40 8.32
CA ALA A 73 11.95 -6.49 8.88
C ALA A 73 12.57 -5.11 9.05
N GLU A 74 13.60 -5.03 9.88
CA GLU A 74 14.36 -3.82 10.13
C GLU A 74 15.85 -4.20 10.18
N ASP A 75 16.69 -3.39 9.55
CA ASP A 75 18.15 -3.41 9.72
C ASP A 75 18.66 -2.02 10.10
N ASP A 76 19.98 -1.87 10.27
CA ASP A 76 20.61 -0.60 10.71
C ASP A 76 20.29 0.60 9.81
N THR A 77 19.79 0.39 8.59
CA THR A 77 19.57 1.45 7.61
C THR A 77 18.10 1.62 7.22
N SER A 78 17.33 0.54 7.22
CA SER A 78 16.00 0.52 6.60
C SER A 78 15.00 -0.36 7.35
N ILE A 79 13.76 0.10 7.42
CA ILE A 79 12.58 -0.72 7.70
C ILE A 79 11.99 -1.19 6.36
N TYR A 80 11.71 -2.48 6.27
CA TYR A 80 11.19 -3.16 5.11
C TYR A 80 9.76 -3.62 5.37
N LEU A 81 8.80 -3.13 4.58
CA LEU A 81 7.44 -3.63 4.57
C LEU A 81 7.20 -4.41 3.27
N VAL A 82 6.79 -5.66 3.42
CA VAL A 82 6.43 -6.54 2.30
C VAL A 82 4.91 -6.54 2.19
N LEU A 83 4.41 -5.87 1.17
CA LEU A 83 3.00 -5.57 0.97
C LEU A 83 2.46 -6.31 -0.24
N GLU A 84 1.14 -6.45 -0.27
CA GLU A 84 0.42 -6.85 -1.47
C GLU A 84 0.76 -5.93 -2.65
N TYR A 85 1.08 -6.53 -3.79
CA TYR A 85 1.25 -5.77 -5.03
C TYR A 85 -0.11 -5.51 -5.68
N CYS A 86 -0.37 -4.24 -5.97
CA CYS A 86 -1.51 -3.75 -6.75
C CYS A 86 -1.01 -3.25 -8.11
N ASP A 87 -1.17 -4.08 -9.13
CA ASP A 87 -0.74 -3.86 -10.52
C ASP A 87 -1.45 -2.69 -11.23
N GLY A 88 -2.67 -2.36 -10.80
CA GLY A 88 -3.41 -1.18 -11.29
C GLY A 88 -2.77 0.15 -10.86
N GLY A 89 -1.92 0.13 -9.82
CA GLY A 89 -1.32 1.31 -9.20
C GLY A 89 -2.32 2.09 -8.34
N ASP A 90 -1.96 3.31 -7.97
CA ASP A 90 -2.86 4.21 -7.26
C ASP A 90 -3.96 4.80 -8.18
N LEU A 91 -5.06 5.26 -7.57
CA LEU A 91 -6.24 5.71 -8.28
C LEU A 91 -5.97 6.94 -9.16
N ILE A 92 -5.06 7.83 -8.75
CA ILE A 92 -4.70 9.01 -9.55
C ILE A 92 -3.95 8.61 -10.83
N ASN A 93 -3.00 7.68 -10.74
CA ASN A 93 -2.28 7.15 -11.89
C ASN A 93 -3.17 6.26 -12.75
N TYR A 94 -4.11 5.52 -12.15
CA TYR A 94 -5.11 4.75 -12.89
C TYR A 94 -6.03 5.68 -13.70
N GLN A 95 -6.55 6.75 -13.07
CA GLN A 95 -7.35 7.77 -13.75
C GLN A 95 -6.59 8.39 -14.94
N ALA A 96 -5.31 8.69 -14.76
CA ALA A 96 -4.49 9.32 -15.80
C ALA A 96 -4.32 8.47 -17.06
N LYS A 97 -4.49 7.14 -16.97
CA LYS A 97 -4.45 6.20 -18.12
C LYS A 97 -5.75 6.17 -18.93
N LEU A 98 -6.85 6.70 -18.39
CA LEU A 98 -8.14 6.72 -19.11
C LEU A 98 -8.10 7.73 -20.27
N ALA A 99 -8.81 7.43 -21.36
CA ALA A 99 -8.81 8.25 -22.58
C ALA A 99 -9.12 9.75 -22.31
N ASN A 100 -10.11 10.02 -21.44
CA ASN A 100 -10.50 11.37 -21.05
C ASN A 100 -9.94 11.80 -19.69
N ARG A 101 -9.11 10.97 -19.04
CA ARG A 101 -8.58 11.17 -17.68
C ARG A 101 -9.66 11.43 -16.62
N VAL A 102 -10.86 10.91 -16.84
CA VAL A 102 -12.04 11.12 -15.99
C VAL A 102 -12.77 9.78 -15.87
N PHE A 103 -13.19 9.44 -14.65
CA PHE A 103 -14.07 8.31 -14.42
C PHE A 103 -15.48 8.62 -14.89
N SER A 104 -16.14 7.64 -15.51
CA SER A 104 -17.59 7.68 -15.64
C SER A 104 -18.23 7.64 -14.25
N LEU A 105 -19.43 8.22 -14.09
CA LEU A 105 -20.15 8.18 -12.82
C LEU A 105 -20.36 6.75 -12.29
N PRO A 106 -20.72 5.74 -13.13
CA PRO A 106 -20.78 4.36 -12.68
C PRO A 106 -19.44 3.87 -12.11
N LYS A 107 -18.33 4.15 -12.79
CA LYS A 107 -17.01 3.68 -12.33
C LYS A 107 -16.56 4.37 -11.03
N ALA A 108 -16.81 5.67 -10.91
CA ALA A 108 -16.52 6.41 -9.69
C ALA A 108 -17.31 5.85 -8.50
N THR A 109 -18.60 5.51 -8.74
CA THR A 109 -19.46 4.89 -7.72
C THR A 109 -18.95 3.52 -7.29
N GLU A 110 -18.52 2.67 -8.22
CA GLU A 110 -17.92 1.36 -7.92
C GLU A 110 -16.68 1.50 -7.02
N VAL A 111 -15.74 2.36 -7.40
CA VAL A 111 -14.50 2.57 -6.62
C VAL A 111 -14.82 3.13 -5.24
N LEU A 112 -15.74 4.09 -5.16
CA LEU A 112 -16.13 4.70 -3.88
C LEU A 112 -16.80 3.69 -2.95
N ALA A 113 -17.62 2.77 -3.47
CA ALA A 113 -18.24 1.72 -2.68
C ALA A 113 -17.17 0.82 -2.01
N GLU A 114 -16.15 0.40 -2.77
CA GLU A 114 -15.04 -0.41 -2.23
C GLU A 114 -14.21 0.35 -1.19
N VAL A 115 -13.97 1.66 -1.40
CA VAL A 115 -13.31 2.52 -0.40
C VAL A 115 -14.14 2.60 0.89
N ILE A 116 -15.46 2.74 0.78
CA ILE A 116 -16.35 2.80 1.95
C ILE A 116 -16.33 1.48 2.71
N ILE A 117 -16.31 0.33 2.02
CA ILE A 117 -16.22 -1.00 2.66
C ILE A 117 -14.90 -1.12 3.44
N GLY A 118 -13.77 -0.71 2.84
CA GLY A 118 -12.48 -0.68 3.53
C GLY A 118 -12.48 0.22 4.76
N LEU A 119 -13.04 1.43 4.64
CA LEU A 119 -13.19 2.36 5.77
C LEU A 119 -14.07 1.80 6.88
N GLU A 120 -15.17 1.14 6.54
CA GLU A 120 -16.05 0.49 7.52
C GLU A 120 -15.28 -0.54 8.35
N GLN A 121 -14.44 -1.36 7.72
CA GLN A 121 -13.64 -2.37 8.42
C GLN A 121 -12.58 -1.74 9.31
N LEU A 122 -11.89 -0.70 8.84
CA LEU A 122 -10.96 0.06 9.69
C LEU A 122 -11.66 0.60 10.94
N HIS A 123 -12.85 1.19 10.76
CA HIS A 123 -13.63 1.76 11.85
C HIS A 123 -14.15 0.69 12.83
N GLN A 124 -14.54 -0.49 12.34
CA GLN A 124 -14.98 -1.61 13.18
C GLN A 124 -13.88 -2.10 14.13
N GLU A 125 -12.63 -2.09 13.68
CA GLU A 125 -11.45 -2.42 14.49
C GLU A 125 -10.90 -1.22 15.28
N GLY A 126 -11.58 -0.06 15.25
CA GLY A 126 -11.23 1.12 16.02
C GLY A 126 -10.13 2.01 15.42
N TYR A 127 -9.77 1.81 14.15
CA TYR A 127 -8.77 2.60 13.45
C TYR A 127 -9.40 3.70 12.58
N LEU A 128 -8.72 4.85 12.51
CA LEU A 128 -9.04 5.91 11.54
C LEU A 128 -7.90 6.00 10.51
N HIS A 129 -8.23 5.98 9.22
CA HIS A 129 -7.21 6.06 8.16
C HIS A 129 -6.45 7.40 8.16
N ARG A 130 -7.15 8.52 8.40
CA ARG A 130 -6.63 9.91 8.50
C ARG A 130 -5.98 10.52 7.25
N ASP A 131 -5.57 9.74 6.26
CA ASP A 131 -4.97 10.23 5.00
C ASP A 131 -5.68 9.69 3.74
N ILE A 132 -7.03 9.76 3.69
CA ILE A 132 -7.80 9.29 2.53
C ILE A 132 -7.64 10.29 1.38
N LYS A 133 -7.01 9.82 0.30
CA LYS A 133 -6.80 10.54 -0.95
C LYS A 133 -6.54 9.54 -2.07
N SER A 134 -6.68 9.97 -3.33
CA SER A 134 -6.52 9.10 -4.51
C SER A 134 -5.15 8.43 -4.63
N GLN A 135 -4.10 8.95 -3.99
CA GLN A 135 -2.77 8.35 -3.95
C GLN A 135 -2.68 7.13 -3.00
N ASN A 136 -3.57 7.05 -2.02
CA ASN A 136 -3.64 5.95 -1.04
C ASN A 136 -4.82 5.01 -1.33
N VAL A 137 -5.39 5.08 -2.54
CA VAL A 137 -6.41 4.14 -3.01
C VAL A 137 -5.77 3.34 -4.12
N LEU A 138 -5.44 2.09 -3.86
CA LEU A 138 -4.75 1.20 -4.79
C LEU A 138 -5.75 0.32 -5.53
N ILE A 139 -5.50 0.10 -6.81
CA ILE A 139 -6.30 -0.77 -7.66
C ILE A 139 -5.64 -2.14 -7.75
N LYS A 140 -6.29 -3.14 -7.18
CA LYS A 140 -5.93 -4.54 -7.31
C LYS A 140 -6.53 -5.05 -8.62
N ASN A 141 -5.66 -5.35 -9.58
CA ASN A 141 -5.95 -5.88 -10.92
C ASN A 141 -6.42 -4.80 -11.91
N GLU A 142 -5.90 -4.81 -13.14
CA GLU A 142 -6.20 -3.80 -14.18
C GLU A 142 -7.71 -3.66 -14.50
N ASN A 143 -8.51 -4.68 -14.17
CA ASN A 143 -9.96 -4.67 -14.25
C ASN A 143 -10.63 -3.59 -13.37
N GLY A 144 -9.90 -3.00 -12.42
CA GLY A 144 -10.31 -1.80 -11.69
C GLY A 144 -11.41 -2.04 -10.66
N LYS A 145 -11.71 -3.30 -10.33
CA LYS A 145 -12.85 -3.67 -9.48
C LYS A 145 -12.49 -3.87 -8.02
N GLU A 146 -11.26 -4.29 -7.75
CA GLU A 146 -10.80 -4.53 -6.40
C GLU A 146 -9.95 -3.34 -5.96
N VAL A 147 -10.26 -2.79 -4.79
CA VAL A 147 -9.54 -1.64 -4.24
C VAL A 147 -8.87 -2.06 -2.94
N ARG A 148 -7.70 -1.49 -2.65
CA ARG A 148 -7.03 -1.56 -1.34
C ARG A 148 -6.81 -0.14 -0.83
N LEU A 149 -7.21 0.13 0.40
CA LEU A 149 -6.69 1.24 1.19
C LEU A 149 -5.34 0.86 1.78
#